data_AF-A0A9E0ZTF5-F1
#
_entry.id   AF-A0A9E0ZTF5-F1
#
_cell.length_a   1.000
_cell.length_b   1.000
_cell.length_c   1.000
_cell.angle_alpha   90.00
_cell.angle_beta   90.00
_cell.angle_gamma   90.00
#
_symmetry.space_group_name_H-M   'P 1'
#
loop_
_entity.id
_entity.type
_entity.pdbx_description
1 polymer ?
#
loop_
_entity_poly.entity_id
_entity_poly.type
_entity_poly.pdbx_seq_one_letter_code
_entity_poly.pdbx_strand_id
1 'polypeptide(L)' 'MTANTPQDTSYRVKINTAVLNVRKGPGTNYPVTTQVKQGEVYTIVGEEKNGNTTWGKLKSGAGYISLGYTQRA' A
#
# COMPACT_ATOMS: atom_id res chain seq x y z
N MET A 1 13.94 12.40 26.07
CA MET A 1 13.58 12.68 24.66
C MET A 1 13.08 11.36 24.07
N THR A 2 11.76 11.12 24.07
CA THR A 2 11.18 9.90 23.50
C THR A 2 11.06 10.08 22.00
N ALA A 3 12.04 9.58 21.26
CA ALA A 3 11.93 9.46 19.81
C ALA A 3 10.85 8.42 19.50
N ASN A 4 9.61 8.87 19.28
CA ASN A 4 8.65 8.10 18.51
C ASN A 4 9.12 8.16 17.05
N THR A 5 10.12 7.35 16.71
CA THR A 5 10.54 7.13 15.34
C THR A 5 9.32 6.58 14.58
N PRO A 6 8.79 7.27 13.56
CA PRO A 6 7.79 6.66 12.70
C PRO A 6 8.44 5.40 12.12
N GLN A 7 7.86 4.27 12.47
CA GLN A 7 8.44 2.95 12.32
C GLN A 7 8.77 2.68 10.85
N ASP A 8 10.05 2.80 10.50
CA ASP A 8 10.63 2.46 9.19
C ASP A 8 10.64 0.94 8.95
N THR A 9 9.63 0.23 9.45
CA THR A 9 9.44 -1.19 9.20
C THR A 9 8.71 -1.34 7.90
N SER A 10 9.44 -1.17 6.81
CA SER A 10 8.94 -1.61 5.53
C SER A 10 8.62 -3.11 5.62
N TYR A 11 7.43 -3.50 5.19
CA TYR A 11 6.97 -4.89 5.27
C TYR A 11 6.42 -5.34 3.93
N ARG A 12 6.39 -6.66 3.72
CA ARG A 12 5.93 -7.25 2.47
C ARG A 12 4.46 -7.60 2.57
N VAL A 13 3.73 -7.31 1.51
CA VAL A 13 2.33 -7.68 1.36
C VAL A 13 2.15 -8.45 0.06
N LYS A 14 1.36 -9.51 0.12
CA LYS A 14 0.93 -10.28 -1.04
C LYS A 14 -0.46 -9.83 -1.44
N ILE A 15 -0.66 -9.60 -2.73
CA ILE A 15 -1.98 -9.24 -3.27
C ILE A 15 -2.88 -10.48 -3.19
N ASN A 16 -4.01 -10.36 -2.50
CA ASN A 16 -4.98 -11.45 -2.30
C ASN A 16 -6.22 -11.31 -3.19
N THR A 17 -6.28 -10.28 -4.03
CA THR A 17 -7.36 -10.08 -5.00
C THR A 17 -6.87 -10.31 -6.42
N ALA A 18 -7.76 -10.73 -7.33
CA ALA A 18 -7.44 -11.00 -8.73
C ALA A 18 -6.66 -9.85 -9.39
N VAL A 19 -7.15 -8.62 -9.21
CA VAL A 19 -6.52 -7.37 -9.66
C VAL A 19 -6.72 -6.29 -8.61
N LEU A 20 -5.65 -5.59 -8.24
CA LEU A 20 -5.68 -4.43 -7.37
C LEU A 20 -5.14 -3.20 -8.12
N ASN A 21 -5.85 -2.08 -8.01
CA ASN A 21 -5.44 -0.83 -8.62
C ASN A 21 -4.45 -0.09 -7.71
N VAL A 22 -3.28 0.24 -8.24
CA VAL A 22 -2.31 1.15 -7.60
C VAL A 22 -2.68 2.57 -7.99
N ARG A 23 -2.91 3.41 -6.99
CA ARG A 23 -3.30 4.82 -7.20
C ARG A 23 -2.16 5.76 -6.90
N LYS A 24 -2.14 6.93 -7.54
CA LYS A 24 -1.07 7.93 -7.35
C LYS A 24 -1.03 8.47 -5.91
N GLY A 25 -2.16 8.47 -5.21
CA GLY A 25 -2.27 8.95 -3.85
C GLY A 25 -3.12 8.05 -2.96
N PRO A 26 -3.12 8.32 -1.64
CA PRO A 26 -3.87 7.58 -0.64
C PRO A 26 -5.36 7.92 -0.76
N GLY A 27 -6.08 7.30 -1.69
CA GLY A 27 -7.51 7.52 -1.85
C GLY A 27 -8.08 7.09 -3.20
N THR A 28 -9.39 6.85 -3.23
CA THR A 28 -10.11 6.46 -4.45
C THR A 28 -10.28 7.60 -5.45
N ASN A 29 -10.11 8.86 -5.02
CA ASN A 29 -10.16 10.04 -5.88
C ASN A 29 -8.89 10.23 -6.73
N TYR A 30 -7.79 9.53 -6.40
CA TYR A 30 -6.57 9.61 -7.18
C TYR A 30 -6.63 8.70 -8.41
N PRO A 31 -6.02 9.11 -9.54
CA PRO A 31 -5.95 8.28 -10.73
C PRO A 31 -5.17 6.99 -10.46
N VAL A 32 -5.56 5.94 -11.17
CA VAL A 32 -4.84 4.66 -11.17
C VAL A 32 -3.57 4.83 -12.00
N THR A 33 -2.42 4.58 -11.38
CA THR A 33 -1.12 4.62 -12.06
C THR A 33 -0.82 3.28 -12.72
N THR A 34 -1.11 2.19 -12.03
CA THR A 34 -0.85 0.83 -12.52
C THR A 34 -1.79 -0.18 -11.84
N GLN A 35 -1.77 -1.42 -12.29
CA GLN A 35 -2.53 -2.52 -11.74
C GLN A 35 -1.60 -3.65 -11.36
N VAL A 36 -1.88 -4.28 -10.23
CA VAL A 36 -1.12 -5.43 -9.72
C VAL A 36 -2.04 -6.63 -9.63
N LYS A 37 -1.48 -7.82 -9.79
CA LYS A 37 -2.26 -9.07 -9.89
C LYS A 37 -2.15 -9.89 -8.61
N GLN A 38 -3.11 -10.78 -8.41
CA GLN A 38 -3.09 -11.74 -7.31
C GLN A 38 -1.77 -12.51 -7.28
N GLY A 39 -1.23 -12.70 -6.08
CA GLY A 39 -0.01 -13.48 -5.87
C GLY A 39 1.28 -12.67 -5.94
N GLU A 40 1.24 -11.46 -6.50
CA GLU A 40 2.38 -10.56 -6.47
C GLU A 40 2.67 -10.06 -5.06
N VAL A 41 3.96 -9.84 -4.76
CA VAL A 41 4.42 -9.39 -3.44
C VAL A 41 5.07 -8.02 -3.57
N TYR A 42 4.59 -7.08 -2.77
CA TYR A 42 5.04 -5.69 -2.75
C TYR A 42 5.59 -5.30 -1.39
N THR A 43 6.57 -4.41 -1.39
CA THR A 43 7.10 -3.83 -0.14
C THR A 43 6.41 -2.50 0.13
N ILE A 44 5.73 -2.41 1.26
CA ILE A 44 5.12 -1.20 1.80
C ILE A 44 6.16 -0.49 2.65
N VAL A 45 6.37 0.81 2.40
CA VAL A 45 7.32 1.66 3.16
C VAL A 45 6.61 2.72 4.00
N GLY A 46 5.30 2.83 3.88
CA GLY A 46 4.50 3.77 4.64
C GLY A 46 3.03 3.43 4.51
N GLU A 47 2.26 3.77 5.54
CA GLU A 47 0.83 3.51 5.59
C GLU A 47 0.10 4.82 5.81
N GLU A 48 -0.98 5.02 5.09
CA GLU A 48 -1.76 6.25 5.13
C GLU A 48 -3.24 5.91 5.15
N LYS A 49 -3.93 6.30 6.22
CA LYS A 49 -5.35 6.01 6.39
C LYS A 49 -6.17 7.11 5.73
N ASN A 50 -6.99 6.75 4.74
CA ASN A 50 -7.97 7.66 4.16
C ASN A 50 -9.38 7.09 4.38
N GLY A 51 -10.15 7.76 5.23
CA GLY A 51 -11.46 7.29 5.67
C GLY A 51 -11.37 5.93 6.36
N ASN A 52 -12.07 4.94 5.81
CA ASN A 52 -12.09 3.57 6.33
C ASN A 52 -11.09 2.63 5.62
N THR A 53 -10.25 3.15 4.73
CA THR A 53 -9.27 2.35 3.97
C THR A 53 -7.85 2.76 4.35
N THR A 54 -7.03 1.78 4.71
CA THR A 54 -5.59 1.99 4.88
C THR A 54 -4.88 1.78 3.54
N TRP A 55 -4.05 2.74 3.16
CA TRP A 55 -3.28 2.74 1.92
C TRP A 55 -1.80 2.48 2.23
N GLY A 56 -1.21 1.48 1.59
CA GLY A 56 0.20 1.18 1.67
C GLY A 56 0.95 1.85 0.52
N LYS A 57 1.94 2.68 0.85
CA LYS A 57 2.87 3.28 -0.10
C LYS A 57 3.89 2.24 -0.56
N LEU A 58 3.96 2.02 -1.86
CA LEU A 58 4.90 1.09 -2.47
C LEU A 58 6.33 1.64 -2.45
N LYS A 59 7.30 0.81 -2.05
CA LYS A 59 8.74 1.15 -2.12
C LYS A 59 9.20 1.52 -3.53
N SER A 60 8.57 0.94 -4.55
CA SER A 60 8.83 1.21 -5.96
C SER A 60 8.51 2.66 -6.36
N GLY A 61 7.74 3.41 -5.55
CA GLY A 61 7.25 4.73 -5.95
C GLY A 61 6.09 4.68 -6.96
N ALA A 62 5.63 3.48 -7.34
CA ALA A 62 4.50 3.29 -8.26
C ALA A 62 3.17 3.89 -7.74
N GLY A 63 3.05 4.03 -6.42
CA GLY A 63 1.92 4.69 -5.77
C GLY A 63 1.49 3.98 -4.50
N TYR A 64 0.18 4.04 -4.23
CA TYR A 64 -0.49 3.56 -3.05
C TYR A 64 -1.46 2.43 -3.41
N ILE A 65 -1.45 1.36 -2.61
CA ILE A 65 -2.39 0.24 -2.73
C ILE A 65 -3.25 0.10 -1.48
N SER A 66 -4.49 -0.30 -1.65
CA SER A 66 -5.38 -0.53 -0.51
C SER A 66 -4.99 -1.80 0.24
N LEU A 67 -4.56 -1.67 1.49
CA LEU A 67 -4.08 -2.78 2.31
C LEU A 67 -5.16 -3.79 2.68
N GLY A 68 -6.44 -3.37 2.65
CA GLY A 68 -7.57 -4.26 2.89
C GLY A 68 -7.71 -5.41 1.89
N TYR A 69 -7.09 -5.30 0.71
CA TYR A 69 -7.05 -6.35 -0.32
C TYR A 69 -5.70 -7.06 -0.41
N THR A 70 -4.84 -6.84 0.58
CA THR A 70 -3.52 -7.43 0.67
C THR A 70 -3.39 -8.23 1.96
N GLN A 71 -2.56 -9.26 1.93
CA GLN A 71 -2.22 -10.04 3.11
C GLN A 71 -0.75 -9.80 3.43
N ARG A 72 -0.43 -9.60 4.71
CA ARG A 72 0.98 -9.50 5.13
C ARG A 72 1.67 -10.83 4.85
N ALA A 73 2.80 -10.77 4.14
CA ALA A 73 3.62 -11.91 3.77
C ALA A 73 4.75 -12.12 4.78
#